data_AF-A0A4V2QQU7-F1
#
_entry.id   AF-A0A4V2QQU7-F1
#
_cell.length_a   1.000
_cell.length_b   1.000
_cell.length_c   1.000
_cell.angle_alpha   90.00
_cell.angle_beta   90.00
_cell.angle_gamma   90.00
#
_symmetry.space_group_name_H-M   'P 1'
#
loop_
_entity.id
_entity.type
_entity.pdbx_description
1 polymer ?
#
loop_
_entity_poly.entity_id
_entity_poly.type
_entity_poly.pdbx_seq_one_letter_code
_entity_poly.pdbx_strand_id
1 'polypeptide(L)'
;MTLPSPGAGLEAAFLAHRDALLRFLRARGAGDAAEDLLHEVWLRIAASRPGPIANPLGYLMRMADMLMIDRYRSQRQADKRDRDWTEVHADTGTGIAADPSPERRVAAAQEAAEVIALLDGLGPRVATAFRRHRIDGMAQRDVAAELGVSLSTVESDLRLAYRALGEWKERRDEA
;
A
#
# COMPACT_ATOMS: atom_id res chain seq x y z
N MET A 1 -8.64 -36.18 -16.41
CA MET A 1 -7.90 -35.44 -15.36
C MET A 1 -7.54 -34.08 -15.92
N THR A 2 -8.46 -33.12 -15.81
CA THR A 2 -8.32 -31.77 -16.38
C THR A 2 -7.54 -30.92 -15.38
N LEU A 3 -6.31 -30.54 -15.71
CA LEU A 3 -5.56 -29.58 -14.90
C LEU A 3 -6.38 -28.27 -14.84
N PRO A 4 -6.56 -27.66 -13.65
CA PRO A 4 -7.26 -26.39 -13.56
C PRO A 4 -6.51 -25.36 -14.41
N SER A 5 -7.25 -24.66 -15.28
CA SER A 5 -6.71 -23.57 -16.09
C SER A 5 -6.02 -22.57 -15.15
N PRO A 6 -4.81 -22.08 -15.46
CA PRO A 6 -4.04 -21.24 -14.53
C PRO A 6 -4.76 -19.93 -14.14
N GLY A 7 -5.71 -19.45 -14.95
CA GLY A 7 -6.61 -18.33 -14.59
C GLY A 7 -7.67 -18.69 -13.53
N ALA A 8 -8.12 -19.95 -13.48
CA ALA A 8 -9.12 -20.40 -12.51
C ALA A 8 -8.62 -20.34 -11.06
N GLY A 9 -7.30 -20.42 -10.84
CA GLY A 9 -6.72 -20.35 -9.50
C GLY A 9 -6.76 -18.94 -8.89
N LEU A 10 -6.46 -17.91 -9.68
CA LEU A 10 -6.52 -16.52 -9.20
C LEU A 10 -7.95 -16.01 -9.09
N GLU A 11 -8.81 -16.33 -10.07
CA GLU A 11 -10.22 -15.93 -10.02
C GLU A 11 -10.91 -16.56 -8.81
N ALA A 12 -10.69 -17.85 -8.55
CA ALA A 12 -11.21 -18.52 -7.36
C ALA A 12 -10.66 -17.92 -6.06
N ALA A 13 -9.36 -17.64 -5.99
CA ALA A 13 -8.74 -16.99 -4.83
C ALA A 13 -9.30 -15.57 -4.61
N PHE A 14 -9.52 -14.81 -5.69
CA PHE A 14 -10.12 -13.48 -5.61
C PHE A 14 -11.53 -13.55 -5.05
N LEU A 15 -12.38 -14.43 -5.58
CA LEU A 15 -13.77 -14.58 -5.11
C LEU A 15 -13.81 -15.03 -3.64
N ALA A 16 -12.94 -15.97 -3.25
CA ALA A 16 -12.84 -16.46 -1.88
C ALA A 16 -12.34 -15.39 -0.88
N HIS A 17 -11.53 -14.43 -1.33
CA HIS A 17 -10.90 -13.42 -0.48
C HIS A 17 -11.33 -11.97 -0.79
N ARG A 18 -12.42 -11.79 -1.54
CA ARG A 18 -12.92 -10.47 -1.99
C ARG A 18 -13.07 -9.50 -0.82
N ASP A 19 -13.73 -9.92 0.25
CA ASP A 19 -13.98 -9.07 1.41
C ASP A 19 -12.70 -8.75 2.19
N ALA A 20 -11.74 -9.68 2.22
CA ALA A 20 -10.45 -9.44 2.84
C ALA A 20 -9.64 -8.39 2.04
N LEU A 21 -9.64 -8.49 0.70
CA LEU A 21 -9.03 -7.50 -0.20
C LEU A 21 -9.69 -6.13 -0.06
N LEU A 22 -11.02 -6.08 0.02
CA LEU A 22 -11.77 -4.84 0.21
C LEU A 22 -11.46 -4.18 1.57
N ARG A 23 -11.43 -4.97 2.65
CA ARG A 23 -11.03 -4.48 3.98
C ARG A 23 -9.58 -4.00 3.98
N PHE A 24 -8.69 -4.72 3.33
CA PHE A 24 -7.30 -4.32 3.16
C PHE A 24 -7.20 -2.96 2.46
N LEU A 25 -7.87 -2.77 1.32
CA LEU A 25 -7.91 -1.50 0.59
C LEU A 25 -8.48 -0.35 1.44
N ARG A 26 -9.57 -0.57 2.17
CA ARG A 26 -10.14 0.44 3.07
C ARG A 26 -9.18 0.82 4.19
N ALA A 27 -8.58 -0.17 4.87
CA ALA A 27 -7.59 0.05 5.92
C ALA A 27 -6.34 0.78 5.41
N ARG A 28 -6.01 0.59 4.12
CA ARG A 28 -4.92 1.25 3.41
C ARG A 28 -5.22 2.72 3.06
N GLY A 29 -6.45 3.19 3.28
CA GLY A 29 -6.89 4.57 3.00
C GLY A 29 -7.55 4.76 1.64
N ALA A 30 -8.02 3.69 0.98
CA ALA A 30 -8.74 3.80 -0.30
C ALA A 30 -10.08 4.54 -0.19
N GLY A 31 -10.69 4.56 1.01
CA GLY A 31 -12.01 5.14 1.24
C GLY A 31 -13.05 4.58 0.27
N ASP A 32 -13.78 5.48 -0.40
CA ASP A 32 -14.83 5.14 -1.36
C ASP A 32 -14.28 4.47 -2.63
N ALA A 33 -13.01 4.71 -2.97
CA ALA A 33 -12.38 4.11 -4.15
C ALA A 33 -11.98 2.64 -3.95
N ALA A 34 -12.22 2.06 -2.78
CA ALA A 34 -11.85 0.67 -2.49
C ALA A 34 -12.54 -0.34 -3.42
N GLU A 35 -13.81 -0.13 -3.75
CA GLU A 35 -14.56 -1.01 -4.66
C GLU A 35 -14.04 -0.88 -6.10
N ASP A 36 -13.72 0.33 -6.55
CA ASP A 36 -13.17 0.57 -7.89
C ASP A 36 -11.81 -0.11 -8.06
N LEU A 37 -10.93 0.01 -7.06
CA LEU A 37 -9.62 -0.65 -7.08
C LEU A 37 -9.75 -2.17 -7.03
N LEU A 38 -10.72 -2.68 -6.26
CA LEU A 38 -11.02 -4.10 -6.21
C LEU A 38 -11.53 -4.61 -7.57
N HIS A 39 -12.34 -3.80 -8.27
CA HIS A 39 -12.78 -4.10 -9.62
C HIS A 39 -11.61 -4.07 -10.61
N GLU A 40 -10.68 -3.12 -10.48
CA GLU A 40 -9.49 -3.08 -11.33
C GLU A 40 -8.58 -4.31 -11.12
N VAL A 41 -8.44 -4.80 -9.89
CA VAL A 41 -7.77 -6.10 -9.61
C VAL A 41 -8.47 -7.21 -10.40
N TRP A 42 -9.79 -7.30 -10.35
CA TRP A 42 -10.58 -8.30 -11.08
C TRP A 42 -10.32 -8.26 -12.60
N LEU A 43 -10.38 -7.05 -13.19
CA LEU A 43 -10.13 -6.88 -14.62
C LEU A 43 -8.72 -7.32 -15.02
N ARG A 44 -7.71 -7.00 -14.20
CA ARG A 44 -6.32 -7.36 -14.49
C ARG A 44 -6.08 -8.87 -14.39
N ILE A 45 -6.68 -9.56 -13.43
CA ILE A 45 -6.55 -11.02 -13.32
C ILE A 45 -7.36 -11.75 -14.40
N ALA A 46 -8.53 -11.23 -14.79
CA ALA A 46 -9.34 -11.81 -15.86
C ALA A 46 -8.67 -11.64 -17.25
N ALA A 47 -7.94 -10.53 -17.45
CA ALA A 47 -7.18 -10.28 -18.67
C ALA A 47 -5.81 -11.01 -18.70
N SER A 48 -5.27 -11.36 -17.53
CA SER A 48 -3.96 -12.02 -17.42
C SER A 48 -4.11 -13.54 -17.36
N ARG A 49 -3.24 -14.25 -18.08
CA ARG A 49 -3.00 -15.69 -17.87
C ARG A 49 -1.65 -15.87 -17.20
N PRO A 50 -1.50 -15.49 -15.91
CA PRO A 50 -0.23 -15.74 -15.24
C PRO A 50 0.01 -17.25 -15.17
N GLY A 51 1.27 -17.65 -15.21
CA GLY A 51 1.67 -19.04 -15.02
C GLY A 51 1.28 -19.57 -13.63
N PRO A 52 1.73 -20.77 -13.24
CA PRO A 52 1.43 -21.30 -11.92
C PRO A 52 1.92 -20.32 -10.83
N ILE A 53 0.98 -19.75 -10.06
CA ILE A 53 1.26 -18.87 -8.94
C ILE A 53 1.25 -19.69 -7.66
N ALA A 54 2.40 -19.77 -6.99
CA ALA A 54 2.56 -20.52 -5.74
C ALA A 54 1.76 -19.94 -4.56
N ASN A 55 1.54 -18.61 -4.54
CA ASN A 55 0.75 -17.92 -3.52
C ASN A 55 -0.25 -16.93 -4.15
N PRO A 56 -1.46 -17.40 -4.53
CA PRO A 56 -2.48 -16.56 -5.19
C PRO A 56 -2.93 -15.36 -4.35
N LEU A 57 -3.15 -15.54 -3.04
CA LEU A 57 -3.58 -14.46 -2.16
C LEU A 57 -2.50 -13.39 -2.01
N GLY A 58 -1.24 -13.80 -1.80
CA GLY A 58 -0.11 -12.87 -1.73
C GLY A 58 0.06 -12.07 -3.02
N TYR A 59 -0.18 -12.71 -4.17
CA TYR A 59 -0.19 -12.02 -5.46
C TYR A 59 -1.31 -10.97 -5.57
N LEU A 60 -2.54 -11.32 -5.18
CA LEU A 60 -3.69 -10.41 -5.19
C LEU A 60 -3.50 -9.21 -4.26
N MET A 61 -3.00 -9.45 -3.04
CA MET A 61 -2.71 -8.38 -2.07
C MET A 61 -1.63 -7.43 -2.59
N ARG A 62 -0.58 -7.97 -3.24
CA ARG A 62 0.45 -7.15 -3.89
C ARG A 62 -0.10 -6.33 -5.06
N MET A 63 -0.97 -6.91 -5.88
CA MET A 63 -1.61 -6.19 -6.98
C MET A 63 -2.50 -5.05 -6.47
N ALA A 64 -3.30 -5.31 -5.44
CA ALA A 64 -4.13 -4.29 -4.79
C ALA A 64 -3.27 -3.15 -4.19
N ASP A 65 -2.14 -3.49 -3.56
CA ASP A 65 -1.19 -2.50 -3.02
C ASP A 65 -0.56 -1.63 -4.11
N MET A 66 -0.18 -2.24 -5.24
CA MET A 66 0.36 -1.51 -6.38
C MET A 66 -0.66 -0.53 -6.98
N LEU A 67 -1.91 -0.97 -7.14
CA LEU A 67 -3.01 -0.13 -7.62
C LEU A 67 -3.29 1.05 -6.68
N MET A 68 -3.22 0.82 -5.38
CA MET A 68 -3.29 1.90 -4.38
C MET A 68 -2.19 2.93 -4.58
N ILE A 69 -0.94 2.48 -4.74
CA ILE A 69 0.21 3.36 -4.99
C ILE A 69 -0.01 4.17 -6.28
N ASP A 70 -0.37 3.52 -7.39
CA ASP A 70 -0.61 4.18 -8.67
C ASP A 70 -1.73 5.23 -8.57
N ARG A 71 -2.81 4.92 -7.84
CA ARG A 71 -3.90 5.87 -7.58
C ARG A 71 -3.43 7.08 -6.77
N TYR A 72 -2.69 6.88 -5.68
CA TYR A 72 -2.14 8.00 -4.89
C TYR A 72 -1.23 8.89 -5.73
N ARG A 73 -0.42 8.32 -6.63
CA ARG A 73 0.41 9.08 -7.57
C ARG A 73 -0.43 9.89 -8.53
N SER A 74 -1.47 9.31 -9.11
CA SER A 74 -2.36 9.98 -10.07
C SER A 74 -3.08 11.16 -9.41
N GLN A 75 -3.61 10.97 -8.20
CA GLN A 75 -4.22 12.04 -7.40
C GLN A 75 -3.20 13.13 -7.08
N ARG A 76 -2.01 12.81 -6.55
CA ARG A 76 -0.96 13.80 -6.28
C ARG A 76 -0.55 14.59 -7.52
N GLN A 77 -0.47 13.95 -8.69
CA GLN A 77 -0.18 14.65 -9.94
C GLN A 77 -1.33 15.52 -10.41
N ALA A 78 -2.58 15.08 -10.23
CA ALA A 78 -3.76 15.89 -10.48
C ALA A 78 -3.79 17.10 -9.54
N ASP A 79 -3.62 16.89 -8.23
CA ASP A 79 -3.55 17.95 -7.23
C ASP A 79 -2.39 18.92 -7.48
N LYS A 80 -1.24 18.44 -7.97
CA LYS A 80 -0.12 19.33 -8.32
C LYS A 80 -0.44 20.20 -9.53
N ARG A 81 -1.19 19.66 -10.51
CA ARG A 81 -1.68 20.43 -11.66
C ARG A 81 -2.82 21.38 -11.28
N ASP A 82 -3.66 20.97 -10.32
CA ASP A 82 -4.80 21.74 -9.84
C ASP A 82 -4.37 22.86 -8.87
N ARG A 83 -3.28 22.66 -8.11
CA ARG A 83 -2.64 23.71 -7.30
C ARG A 83 -1.97 24.81 -8.13
N ASP A 84 -1.60 24.53 -9.37
CA ASP A 84 -1.17 25.58 -10.33
C ASP A 84 -2.38 26.32 -10.94
N TRP A 85 -3.62 25.86 -10.70
CA TRP A 85 -4.84 26.44 -11.27
C TRP A 85 -5.84 26.99 -10.24
N THR A 86 -5.74 26.61 -8.96
CA THR A 86 -6.78 26.88 -7.97
C THR A 86 -6.21 27.21 -6.58
N GLU A 87 -5.66 28.43 -6.41
CA GLU A 87 -5.98 29.16 -5.18
C GLU A 87 -7.50 29.44 -5.24
N VAL A 88 -8.21 29.28 -4.12
CA VAL A 88 -9.67 29.42 -3.98
C VAL A 88 -10.47 28.16 -4.38
N HIS A 89 -10.63 27.21 -3.46
CA HIS A 89 -11.93 26.85 -2.86
C HIS A 89 -11.74 25.73 -1.83
N ALA A 90 -12.16 26.02 -0.60
CA ALA A 90 -12.18 25.10 0.51
C ALA A 90 -13.32 24.08 0.40
N ASP A 91 -13.09 22.96 1.09
CA ASP A 91 -14.07 22.07 1.72
C ASP A 91 -14.93 21.19 0.80
N THR A 92 -14.74 19.87 0.92
CA THR A 92 -15.85 18.90 1.00
C THR A 92 -15.37 17.49 1.32
N GLY A 93 -15.96 16.87 2.35
CA GLY A 93 -16.24 15.43 2.34
C GLY A 93 -15.52 14.58 3.39
N THR A 94 -15.74 14.88 4.68
CA THR A 94 -15.46 13.94 5.78
C THR A 94 -16.41 12.74 5.69
N GLY A 95 -15.97 11.68 5.01
CA GLY A 95 -16.59 10.36 5.14
C GLY A 95 -16.47 9.90 6.59
N ILE A 96 -17.62 9.65 7.23
CA ILE A 96 -17.74 9.23 8.62
C ILE A 96 -17.15 7.81 8.75
N ALA A 97 -15.83 7.73 8.89
CA ALA A 97 -15.24 6.67 9.68
C ALA A 97 -15.66 6.96 11.12
N ALA A 98 -16.24 5.98 11.82
CA ALA A 98 -16.54 6.11 13.24
C ALA A 98 -15.28 6.63 13.95
N ASP A 99 -15.36 7.83 14.53
CA ASP A 99 -14.21 8.47 15.18
C ASP A 99 -13.66 7.47 16.21
N PRO A 100 -12.40 7.01 16.07
CA PRO A 100 -11.82 6.11 17.03
C PRO A 100 -11.92 6.75 18.41
N SER A 101 -12.27 5.96 19.42
CA SER A 101 -12.39 6.46 20.79
C SER A 101 -11.08 7.17 21.20
N PRO A 102 -11.12 8.16 22.09
CA PRO A 102 -9.91 8.90 22.50
C PRO A 102 -8.75 7.98 22.90
N GLU A 103 -9.05 6.84 23.54
CA GLU A 103 -8.08 5.82 23.92
C GLU A 103 -7.44 5.14 22.69
N ARG A 104 -8.25 4.81 21.67
CA ARG A 104 -7.74 4.26 20.40
C ARG A 104 -6.90 5.26 19.63
N ARG A 105 -7.21 6.56 19.71
CA ARG A 105 -6.40 7.62 19.09
C ARG A 105 -5.03 7.76 19.74
N VAL A 106 -4.98 7.75 21.07
CA VAL A 106 -3.71 7.81 21.83
C VAL A 106 -2.87 6.57 21.56
N ALA A 107 -3.46 5.37 21.60
CA ALA A 107 -2.77 4.12 21.30
C ALA A 107 -2.18 4.11 19.88
N ALA A 108 -2.95 4.53 18.87
CA ALA A 108 -2.48 4.63 17.50
C ALA A 108 -1.36 5.68 17.31
N ALA A 109 -1.42 6.79 18.05
CA ALA A 109 -0.38 7.81 18.01
C ALA A 109 0.94 7.32 18.63
N GLN A 110 0.88 6.59 19.75
CA GLN A 110 2.06 5.95 20.35
C GLN A 110 2.64 4.89 19.41
N GLU A 111 1.79 4.07 18.81
CA GLU A 111 2.22 3.05 17.84
C GLU A 111 2.93 3.69 16.64
N ALA A 112 2.37 4.77 16.09
CA ALA A 112 3.00 5.51 15.01
C ALA A 112 4.36 6.10 15.43
N ALA A 113 4.47 6.62 16.64
CA ALA A 113 5.73 7.16 17.16
C ALA A 113 6.82 6.07 17.31
N GLU A 114 6.47 4.88 17.81
CA GLU A 114 7.38 3.74 17.91
C GLU A 114 7.88 3.29 16.54
N VAL A 115 6.97 3.18 15.56
CA VAL A 115 7.31 2.81 14.18
C VAL A 115 8.21 3.85 13.51
N ILE A 116 7.95 5.14 13.73
CA ILE A 116 8.80 6.23 13.20
C ILE A 116 10.20 6.13 13.81
N ALA A 117 10.30 5.98 15.14
CA ALA A 117 11.59 5.87 15.81
C ALA A 117 12.38 4.63 15.36
N LEU A 118 11.71 3.51 15.15
CA LEU A 118 12.31 2.30 14.58
C LEU A 118 12.91 2.56 13.20
N LEU A 119 12.13 3.16 12.29
CA LEU A 119 12.58 3.44 10.92
C LEU A 119 13.74 4.44 10.90
N ASP A 120 13.67 5.49 11.71
CA ASP A 120 14.74 6.49 11.82
C ASP A 120 16.04 5.86 12.38
N GLY A 121 15.92 4.86 13.27
CA GLY A 121 17.04 4.08 13.80
C GLY A 121 17.75 3.18 12.79
N LEU A 122 17.11 2.83 11.66
CA LEU A 122 17.74 2.07 10.56
C LEU A 122 18.64 2.93 9.68
N GLY A 123 18.58 4.24 9.84
CA GLY A 123 19.37 5.22 9.11
C GLY A 123 18.52 6.10 8.18
N PRO A 124 18.98 7.35 7.93
CA PRO A 124 18.17 8.38 7.28
C PRO A 124 17.78 8.02 5.84
N ARG A 125 18.64 7.30 5.12
CA ARG A 125 18.33 6.87 3.74
C ARG A 125 17.23 5.81 3.70
N VAL A 126 17.25 4.86 4.64
CA VAL A 126 16.23 3.80 4.74
C VAL A 126 14.88 4.39 5.10
N ALA A 127 14.84 5.26 6.12
CA ALA A 127 13.63 5.97 6.51
C ALA A 127 13.06 6.83 5.36
N THR A 128 13.94 7.55 4.64
CA THR A 128 13.54 8.39 3.50
C THR A 128 13.02 7.54 2.34
N ALA A 129 13.74 6.49 1.95
CA ALA A 129 13.32 5.59 0.87
C ALA A 129 11.96 4.95 1.18
N PHE A 130 11.76 4.49 2.42
CA PHE A 130 10.48 3.96 2.89
C PHE A 130 9.38 5.02 2.84
N ARG A 131 9.60 6.22 3.37
CA ARG A 131 8.60 7.28 3.38
C ARG A 131 8.19 7.68 1.96
N ARG A 132 9.18 7.95 1.09
CA ARG A 132 8.92 8.30 -0.31
C ARG A 132 8.14 7.21 -1.04
N HIS A 133 8.55 5.96 -0.89
CA HIS A 133 7.89 4.86 -1.59
C HIS A 133 6.51 4.55 -1.01
N ARG A 134 6.41 4.43 0.32
CA ARG A 134 5.27 3.81 1.00
C ARG A 134 4.22 4.80 1.48
N ILE A 135 4.62 6.04 1.76
CA ILE A 135 3.74 7.13 2.20
C ILE A 135 3.45 8.08 1.04
N ASP A 136 4.50 8.52 0.31
CA ASP A 136 4.32 9.44 -0.82
C ASP A 136 3.95 8.73 -2.12
N GLY A 137 4.01 7.38 -2.14
CA GLY A 137 3.63 6.56 -3.29
C GLY A 137 4.62 6.62 -4.46
N MET A 138 5.84 7.12 -4.28
CA MET A 138 6.81 7.23 -5.35
C MET A 138 7.29 5.85 -5.81
N ALA A 139 7.49 5.63 -7.12
CA ALA A 139 8.10 4.38 -7.56
C ALA A 139 9.57 4.31 -7.14
N GLN A 140 10.06 3.12 -6.84
CA GLN A 140 11.42 2.90 -6.35
C GLN A 140 12.49 3.47 -7.29
N ARG A 141 12.25 3.45 -8.61
CA ARG A 141 13.14 4.08 -9.60
C ARG A 141 13.22 5.60 -9.47
N ASP A 142 12.10 6.25 -9.12
CA ASP A 142 12.02 7.70 -8.97
C ASP A 142 12.65 8.09 -7.63
N VAL A 143 12.46 7.27 -6.59
CA VAL A 143 13.17 7.39 -5.30
C VAL A 143 14.68 7.23 -5.49
N ALA A 144 15.12 6.26 -6.29
CA ALA A 144 16.53 6.03 -6.57
C ALA A 144 17.17 7.25 -7.26
N ALA A 145 16.46 7.83 -8.23
CA ALA A 145 16.88 9.06 -8.90
C ALA A 145 16.94 10.26 -7.94
N GLU A 146 15.93 10.44 -7.08
CA GLU A 146 15.90 11.52 -6.07
C GLU A 146 17.05 11.40 -5.07
N LEU A 147 17.36 10.18 -4.62
CA LEU A 147 18.39 9.92 -3.63
C LEU A 147 19.80 9.79 -4.22
N GLY A 148 19.95 9.83 -5.56
CA GLY A 148 21.25 9.69 -6.23
C GLY A 148 21.88 8.30 -6.05
N VAL A 149 21.07 7.24 -5.94
CA VAL A 149 21.53 5.85 -5.72
C VAL A 149 20.96 4.90 -6.78
N SER A 150 21.45 3.65 -6.78
CA SER A 150 20.92 2.62 -7.68
C SER A 150 19.54 2.13 -7.22
N LEU A 151 18.74 1.61 -8.16
CA LEU A 151 17.47 0.93 -7.84
C LEU A 151 17.69 -0.21 -6.83
N SER A 152 18.76 -1.00 -7.01
CA SER A 152 19.10 -2.10 -6.10
C SER A 152 19.40 -1.63 -4.67
N THR A 153 19.95 -0.41 -4.52
CA THR A 153 20.16 0.22 -3.21
C THR A 153 18.82 0.53 -2.55
N VAL A 154 17.88 1.14 -3.29
CA VAL A 154 16.53 1.42 -2.77
C VAL A 154 15.78 0.13 -2.42
N GLU A 155 15.86 -0.91 -3.25
CA GLU A 155 15.28 -2.23 -2.94
C GLU A 155 15.87 -2.85 -1.67
N SER A 156 17.17 -2.65 -1.43
CA SER A 156 17.85 -3.15 -0.23
C SER A 156 17.45 -2.35 1.01
N ASP A 157 17.40 -1.02 0.90
CA ASP A 157 16.94 -0.14 1.96
C ASP A 157 15.47 -0.48 2.34
N LEU A 158 14.59 -0.67 1.36
CA LEU A 158 13.19 -1.06 1.59
C LEU A 158 13.07 -2.46 2.21
N ARG A 159 13.88 -3.44 1.79
CA ARG A 159 13.90 -4.77 2.42
C ARG A 159 14.30 -4.68 3.90
N LEU A 160 15.26 -3.82 4.25
CA LEU A 160 15.66 -3.61 5.63
C LEU A 160 14.51 -3.01 6.45
N ALA A 161 13.83 -1.99 5.92
CA ALA A 161 12.65 -1.39 6.56
C ALA A 161 11.53 -2.41 6.79
N TYR A 162 11.15 -3.20 5.77
CA TYR A 162 10.09 -4.19 5.91
C TYR A 162 10.43 -5.29 6.91
N ARG A 163 11.69 -5.74 6.97
CA ARG A 163 12.14 -6.72 7.97
C ARG A 163 11.97 -6.17 9.37
N ALA A 164 12.49 -4.97 9.64
CA ALA A 164 12.40 -4.35 10.96
C ALA A 164 10.95 -4.16 11.42
N LEU A 165 10.06 -3.75 10.50
CA LEU A 165 8.62 -3.61 10.78
C LEU A 165 7.97 -4.96 11.09
N GLY A 166 8.36 -6.03 10.39
CA GLY A 166 7.90 -7.40 10.68
C GLY A 166 8.29 -7.84 12.09
N GLU A 167 9.57 -7.72 12.42
CA GLU A 167 10.11 -8.09 13.74
C GLU A 167 9.53 -7.23 14.89
N TRP A 168 9.25 -5.95 14.63
CA TRP A 168 8.57 -5.09 15.60
C TRP A 168 7.13 -5.54 15.85
N LYS A 169 6.42 -5.93 14.78
CA LYS A 169 5.04 -6.41 14.89
C LYS A 169 4.96 -7.74 15.65
N GLU A 170 5.84 -8.70 15.34
CA GLU A 170 5.90 -9.99 16.03
C GLU A 170 6.13 -9.85 17.53
N ARG A 171 7.12 -9.03 17.95
CA ARG A 171 7.40 -8.76 19.37
C ARG A 171 6.23 -8.11 20.11
N ARG A 172 5.38 -7.37 19.41
CA ARG A 172 4.22 -6.70 19.98
C ARG A 172 3.01 -7.63 20.07
N ASP A 173 2.84 -8.53 19.10
CA ASP A 173 1.76 -9.54 19.11
C ASP A 173 1.99 -10.62 20.18
N GLU A 174 3.24 -10.83 20.62
CA GLU A 174 3.63 -11.76 21.69
C GLU A 174 3.58 -11.16 23.12
N ALA A 175 3.39 -9.84 23.25
CA ALA A 175 3.41 -9.10 24.52
C ALA A 175 2.00 -8.75 25.03
#